data_AF-A0A2H3U172-F1
#
_entry.id   AF-A0A2H3U172-F1
#
_cell.length_a   1.000
_cell.length_b   1.000
_cell.length_c   1.000
_cell.angle_alpha   90.00
_cell.angle_beta   90.00
_cell.angle_gamma   90.00
#
_symmetry.space_group_name_H-M   'P 1'
#
loop_
_entity.id
_entity.type
_entity.pdbx_description
1 polymer ?
#
loop_
_entity_poly.entity_id
_entity_poly.type
_entity_poly.pdbx_seq_one_letter_code
_entity_poly.pdbx_strand_id
1 'polypeptide(L)'
;MPKQQRSKLSGRRAHRKSRNGCRECKNRHIKCDETQPECRNCVISDLICPYLTATPSTPNATDAASTPTNVVESNLLAAPRETDDVTPHSGPNFTVTHMVFLHYAMMNMSDFMALQSRAQPVIDAALENSFKAPYLLDQVLALSALHLSTQDVVQASSFRRQATELQTRALGLFNKAKDQISEDTYVPTFLFASLLGLHVLHETLCQRHDTLAEFVEDFVSYLHLHRGVRAITAKYWHNILHSDLQPLMHTKVVSEKTEEEASGEDTRHLREFLKSSSTSSTSTEACLSALDRIQWVLDITKQEPSRSDVGPHAVMAWPLVIPDEYIEALYEHRPEALVVLAFYGAILHRHREFWIFGHSGSFLIYLVARTVGSFWQYALAWPLQSLGDV
;
A
#
# COMPACT_ATOMS: atom_id res chain seq x y z
N MET A 1 75.94 -9.11 -7.41
CA MET A 1 75.10 -8.94 -6.19
C MET A 1 75.69 -7.81 -5.34
N PRO A 2 74.94 -6.98 -4.59
CA PRO A 2 73.48 -6.93 -4.39
C PRO A 2 72.81 -5.53 -4.49
N LYS A 3 71.52 -5.57 -4.89
CA LYS A 3 70.31 -4.93 -4.34
C LYS A 3 70.14 -3.40 -4.32
N GLN A 4 69.26 -2.96 -5.24
CA GLN A 4 68.35 -1.81 -5.13
C GLN A 4 67.63 -1.79 -3.76
N GLN A 5 67.71 -0.67 -3.04
CA GLN A 5 66.85 -0.38 -1.89
C GLN A 5 65.50 0.13 -2.39
N ARG A 6 64.48 -0.73 -2.26
CA ARG A 6 63.06 -0.39 -2.39
C ARG A 6 62.65 0.64 -1.33
N SER A 7 61.83 1.59 -1.75
CA SER A 7 61.09 2.54 -0.92
C SER A 7 60.45 1.87 0.29
N LYS A 8 60.72 2.41 1.48
CA LYS A 8 60.04 2.06 2.72
C LYS A 8 58.53 2.27 2.54
N LEU A 9 57.78 1.17 2.47
CA LEU A 9 56.34 1.16 2.70
C LEU A 9 56.10 1.71 4.10
N SER A 10 55.44 2.86 4.17
CA SER A 10 54.93 3.44 5.41
C SER A 10 54.06 2.38 6.09
N GLY A 11 54.54 1.84 7.21
CA GLY A 11 53.78 0.94 8.05
C GLY A 11 52.44 1.59 8.41
N ARG A 12 51.35 0.84 8.26
CA ARG A 12 50.03 1.24 8.76
C ARG A 12 50.20 1.64 10.22
N ARG A 13 49.99 2.93 10.53
CA ARG A 13 49.84 3.41 11.90
C ARG A 13 48.80 2.52 12.58
N ALA A 14 49.20 1.87 13.67
CA ALA A 14 48.26 1.12 14.49
C ALA A 14 47.23 2.11 15.04
N HIS A 15 46.00 2.05 14.51
CA HIS A 15 44.94 2.92 14.95
C HIS A 15 44.34 2.39 16.26
N ARG A 16 44.19 3.30 17.23
CA ARG A 16 43.50 3.06 18.50
C ARG A 16 42.08 2.58 18.18
N LYS A 17 41.78 1.32 18.51
CA LYS A 17 40.46 0.71 18.28
C LYS A 17 39.40 1.54 19.00
N SER A 18 38.39 1.98 18.26
CA SER A 18 37.19 2.62 18.83
C SER A 18 36.48 1.58 19.70
N ARG A 19 36.37 1.85 21.01
CA ARG A 19 35.74 0.91 21.97
C ARG A 19 34.22 0.90 21.76
N ASN A 20 33.64 2.05 21.43
CA ASN A 20 32.20 2.23 21.33
C ASN A 20 31.68 2.32 19.89
N GLY A 21 32.52 2.10 18.88
CA GLY A 21 32.14 2.24 17.47
C GLY A 21 30.91 1.42 17.08
N CYS A 22 30.10 1.98 16.18
CA CYS A 22 28.87 1.38 15.72
C CYS A 22 29.13 0.02 15.03
N ARG A 23 28.10 -0.84 15.01
CA ARG A 23 28.20 -2.21 14.49
C ARG A 23 28.61 -2.23 13.01
N GLU A 24 28.10 -1.31 12.18
CA GLU A 24 28.44 -1.24 10.76
C GLU A 24 29.90 -0.87 10.51
N CYS A 25 30.45 0.09 11.26
CA CYS A 25 31.88 0.41 11.16
C CYS A 25 32.77 -0.75 11.65
N LYS A 26 32.34 -1.48 12.69
CA LYS A 26 33.04 -2.67 13.20
C LYS A 26 33.03 -3.82 12.18
N ASN A 27 31.87 -4.13 11.58
CA ASN A 27 31.73 -5.16 10.54
C ASN A 27 32.60 -4.85 9.32
N ARG A 28 32.69 -3.58 8.93
CA ARG A 28 33.53 -3.10 7.83
C ARG A 28 35.01 -2.97 8.20
N HIS A 29 35.39 -3.26 9.45
CA HIS A 29 36.76 -3.14 9.95
C HIS A 29 37.36 -1.73 9.75
N ILE A 30 36.54 -0.68 9.80
CA ILE A 30 36.94 0.73 9.69
C ILE A 30 36.74 1.47 11.03
N LYS A 31 37.45 2.59 11.21
CA LYS A 31 37.34 3.38 12.44
C LYS A 31 36.02 4.16 12.45
N CYS A 32 35.17 3.91 13.45
CA CYS A 32 33.99 4.73 13.73
C CYS A 32 34.39 6.06 14.37
N ASP A 33 33.73 7.13 13.99
CA ASP A 33 33.86 8.47 14.56
C ASP A 33 32.93 8.72 15.76
N GLU A 34 32.09 7.74 16.12
CA GLU A 34 31.23 7.72 17.31
C GLU A 34 30.24 8.91 17.43
N THR A 35 29.99 9.65 16.33
CA THR A 35 28.98 10.73 16.32
C THR A 35 27.56 10.14 16.40
N GLN A 36 26.68 10.81 17.15
CA GLN A 36 25.26 10.48 17.28
C GLN A 36 24.41 11.62 16.69
N PRO A 37 23.21 11.34 16.11
CA PRO A 37 22.51 10.06 16.06
C PRO A 37 23.07 9.06 15.03
N GLU A 38 23.95 9.51 14.12
CA GLU A 38 24.60 8.67 13.11
C GLU A 38 26.09 8.97 13.00
N CYS A 39 26.89 7.92 12.75
CA CYS A 39 28.32 8.07 12.49
C CYS A 39 28.54 8.50 11.02
N ARG A 40 29.51 9.38 10.75
CA ARG A 40 29.69 9.97 9.42
C ARG A 40 30.02 8.94 8.34
N ASN A 41 30.69 7.84 8.71
CA ASN A 41 30.99 6.76 7.77
C ASN A 41 29.76 5.96 7.33
N CYS A 42 28.74 5.87 8.18
CA CYS A 42 27.46 5.25 7.84
C CYS A 42 26.68 6.15 6.89
N VAL A 43 26.61 7.46 7.19
CA VAL A 43 25.95 8.47 6.33
C VAL A 43 26.55 8.50 4.92
N ILE A 44 27.89 8.56 4.80
CA ILE A 44 28.56 8.60 3.49
C ILE A 44 28.36 7.30 2.69
N SER A 45 28.17 6.18 3.38
CA SER A 45 27.97 4.87 2.73
C SER A 45 26.50 4.51 2.55
N ASP A 46 25.59 5.41 2.89
CA ASP A 46 24.13 5.22 2.87
C ASP A 46 23.68 3.94 3.61
N LEU A 47 24.30 3.68 4.77
CA LEU A 47 24.01 2.55 5.64
C LEU A 47 23.33 3.03 6.92
N ILE A 48 22.28 2.33 7.36
CA ILE A 48 21.59 2.65 8.62
C ILE A 48 22.55 2.50 9.80
N CYS A 49 22.88 3.61 10.48
CA CYS A 49 23.75 3.57 11.64
C CYS A 49 23.01 2.98 12.86
N PRO A 50 23.55 1.97 13.55
CA PRO A 50 22.93 1.38 14.75
C PRO A 50 22.73 2.35 15.91
N TYR A 51 23.35 3.53 15.88
CA TYR A 51 23.10 4.59 16.86
C TYR A 51 21.72 5.23 16.70
N LEU A 52 21.11 5.17 15.51
CA LEU A 52 19.74 5.64 15.29
C LEU A 52 18.71 4.85 16.10
N THR A 53 18.98 3.57 16.34
CA THR A 53 18.04 2.63 16.97
C THR A 53 18.40 2.29 18.41
N ALA A 54 19.56 2.76 18.90
CA ALA A 54 20.00 2.49 20.26
C ALA A 54 19.44 3.55 21.24
N THR A 55 18.25 3.29 21.78
CA THR A 55 17.86 3.83 23.08
C THR A 55 18.81 3.30 24.18
N PRO A 56 19.09 4.05 25.25
CA PRO A 56 20.05 3.62 26.26
C PRO A 56 19.48 2.50 27.13
N SER A 57 19.86 1.25 26.85
CA SER A 57 19.49 0.08 27.65
C SER A 57 20.42 -0.09 28.86
N THR A 58 19.84 -0.08 30.06
CA THR A 58 20.46 -0.60 31.30
C THR A 58 20.53 -2.14 31.30
N PRO A 59 21.53 -2.76 31.98
CA PRO A 59 21.83 -4.20 31.83
C PRO A 59 21.23 -5.09 32.93
N ASN A 60 20.81 -6.31 32.54
CA ASN A 60 21.09 -7.62 33.20
C ASN A 60 20.17 -8.72 32.61
N ALA A 61 20.75 -9.80 32.03
CA ALA A 61 21.01 -11.14 32.61
C ALA A 61 19.75 -12.05 32.52
N THR A 62 19.75 -13.32 32.07
CA THR A 62 20.74 -14.40 31.96
C THR A 62 20.21 -15.50 31.00
N ASP A 63 21.13 -16.35 30.54
CA ASP A 63 20.99 -17.51 29.64
C ASP A 63 19.91 -18.56 29.98
N ALA A 64 19.37 -19.21 28.94
CA ALA A 64 19.41 -20.68 28.79
C ALA A 64 18.98 -21.12 27.37
N ALA A 65 19.76 -22.02 26.78
CA ALA A 65 19.58 -22.62 25.46
C ALA A 65 18.65 -23.83 25.47
N SER A 66 17.96 -24.10 24.35
CA SER A 66 17.67 -25.45 23.81
C SER A 66 17.18 -25.39 22.36
N THR A 67 17.74 -26.30 21.55
CA THR A 67 17.65 -26.48 20.09
C THR A 67 16.38 -27.26 19.63
N PRO A 68 16.12 -27.45 18.32
CA PRO A 68 14.80 -27.26 17.71
C PRO A 68 14.08 -28.56 17.34
N THR A 69 12.77 -28.48 17.16
CA THR A 69 11.98 -29.49 16.45
C THR A 69 11.07 -28.82 15.43
N ASN A 70 11.23 -29.21 14.16
CA ASN A 70 10.40 -28.81 13.03
C ASN A 70 8.96 -29.29 13.22
N VAL A 71 7.98 -28.38 13.14
CA VAL A 71 6.64 -28.66 12.64
C VAL A 71 6.20 -27.44 11.82
N VAL A 72 5.84 -27.70 10.57
CA VAL A 72 5.26 -26.76 9.62
C VAL A 72 3.82 -26.50 10.05
N GLU A 73 3.48 -25.27 10.44
CA GLU A 73 2.09 -24.83 10.57
C GLU A 73 1.98 -23.32 10.38
N SER A 74 1.15 -22.94 9.41
CA SER A 74 0.84 -21.56 9.01
C SER A 74 0.10 -20.83 10.13
N ASN A 75 0.71 -19.77 10.66
CA ASN A 75 0.12 -18.92 11.69
C ASN A 75 -0.48 -17.64 11.07
N LEU A 76 -1.79 -17.65 10.84
CA LEU A 76 -2.62 -16.44 10.86
C LEU A 76 -3.40 -16.41 12.19
N LEU A 77 -2.94 -15.53 13.07
CA LEU A 77 -3.66 -14.86 14.17
C LEU A 77 -4.65 -15.70 15.01
N ALA A 78 -4.15 -16.32 16.08
CA ALA A 78 -4.98 -16.81 17.18
C ALA A 78 -5.36 -15.67 18.14
N ALA A 79 -6.66 -15.53 18.42
CA ALA A 79 -7.20 -14.57 19.39
C ALA A 79 -6.83 -14.96 20.83
N PRO A 80 -6.62 -13.99 21.75
CA PRO A 80 -6.42 -14.30 23.17
C PRO A 80 -7.72 -14.79 23.81
N ARG A 81 -7.63 -15.82 24.65
CA ARG A 81 -8.72 -16.27 25.52
C ARG A 81 -8.97 -15.25 26.63
N GLU A 82 -10.19 -14.73 26.69
CA GLU A 82 -10.68 -13.86 27.77
C GLU A 82 -10.89 -14.66 29.06
N THR A 83 -10.42 -14.10 30.18
CA THR A 83 -10.85 -14.45 31.53
C THR A 83 -11.88 -13.42 31.98
N ASP A 84 -13.08 -13.88 32.34
CA ASP A 84 -14.20 -13.10 32.88
C ASP A 84 -13.80 -12.22 34.08
N ASP A 85 -14.17 -10.93 34.08
CA ASP A 85 -15.15 -10.35 35.04
C ASP A 85 -15.40 -8.84 34.77
N VAL A 86 -16.60 -8.36 35.15
CA VAL A 86 -17.18 -7.01 35.02
C VAL A 86 -17.73 -6.64 33.64
N THR A 87 -19.07 -6.65 33.51
CA THR A 87 -19.82 -6.20 32.32
C THR A 87 -19.61 -4.71 32.05
N PRO A 88 -18.86 -4.32 31.01
CA PRO A 88 -18.85 -2.95 30.53
C PRO A 88 -19.99 -2.82 29.50
N HIS A 89 -20.61 -1.64 29.41
CA HIS A 89 -21.49 -1.32 28.29
C HIS A 89 -20.83 -1.79 26.98
N SER A 90 -21.52 -2.67 26.24
CA SER A 90 -20.99 -3.41 25.09
C SER A 90 -20.84 -2.55 23.84
N GLY A 91 -20.28 -1.34 24.01
CA GLY A 91 -19.99 -0.39 22.94
C GLY A 91 -18.48 -0.20 22.79
N PRO A 92 -18.02 0.23 21.61
CA PRO A 92 -16.62 0.60 21.42
C PRO A 92 -16.24 1.80 22.31
N ASN A 93 -15.18 1.64 23.10
CA ASN A 93 -14.63 2.76 23.88
C ASN A 93 -13.90 3.73 22.94
N PHE A 94 -14.39 4.97 22.88
CA PHE A 94 -13.71 6.07 22.18
C PHE A 94 -12.95 6.97 23.15
N THR A 95 -11.74 7.39 22.75
CA THR A 95 -10.84 8.24 23.55
C THR A 95 -10.86 9.68 23.03
N VAL A 96 -10.22 10.59 23.77
CA VAL A 96 -9.99 11.97 23.30
C VAL A 96 -9.21 11.99 21.97
N THR A 97 -8.24 11.09 21.79
CA THR A 97 -7.49 10.95 20.53
C THR A 97 -8.42 10.60 19.36
N HIS A 98 -9.43 9.75 19.59
CA HIS A 98 -10.43 9.46 18.55
C HIS A 98 -11.26 10.69 18.18
N MET A 99 -11.55 11.58 19.13
CA MET A 99 -12.22 12.86 18.82
C MET A 99 -11.33 13.78 17.98
N VAL A 100 -10.00 13.75 18.19
CA VAL A 100 -9.04 14.46 17.33
C VAL A 100 -9.05 13.89 15.91
N PHE A 101 -9.07 12.57 15.75
CA PHE A 101 -9.18 11.93 14.43
C PHE A 101 -10.49 12.26 13.73
N LEU A 102 -11.62 12.26 14.44
CA LEU A 102 -12.90 12.66 13.89
C LEU A 102 -12.88 14.11 13.42
N HIS A 103 -12.37 15.02 14.27
CA HIS A 103 -12.24 16.42 13.90
C HIS A 103 -11.33 16.61 12.69
N TYR A 104 -10.22 15.87 12.64
CA TYR A 104 -9.32 15.87 11.49
C TYR A 104 -10.02 15.41 10.21
N ALA A 105 -10.81 14.34 10.27
CA ALA A 105 -11.61 13.84 9.15
C ALA A 105 -12.60 14.91 8.65
N MET A 106 -13.35 15.54 9.57
CA MET A 106 -14.32 16.58 9.24
C MET A 106 -13.68 17.76 8.50
N MET A 107 -12.46 18.13 8.86
CA MET A 107 -11.78 19.31 8.30
C MET A 107 -10.97 19.01 7.05
N ASN A 108 -10.41 17.80 6.90
CA ASN A 108 -9.38 17.52 5.90
C ASN A 108 -9.71 16.35 4.95
N MET A 109 -10.79 15.59 5.19
CA MET A 109 -11.07 14.39 4.39
C MET A 109 -11.31 14.69 2.91
N SER A 110 -11.91 15.82 2.56
CA SER A 110 -12.02 16.22 1.16
C SER A 110 -10.66 16.31 0.49
N ASP A 111 -9.70 16.97 1.13
CA ASP A 111 -8.38 17.23 0.56
C ASP A 111 -7.54 15.96 0.51
N PHE A 112 -7.42 15.22 1.62
CA PHE A 112 -6.60 14.01 1.63
C PHE A 112 -7.21 12.85 0.83
N MET A 113 -8.50 12.89 0.52
CA MET A 113 -9.14 11.94 -0.40
C MET A 113 -9.13 12.43 -1.86
N ALA A 114 -8.54 13.59 -2.13
CA ALA A 114 -8.54 14.25 -3.45
C ALA A 114 -9.95 14.42 -4.04
N LEU A 115 -10.95 14.74 -3.20
CA LEU A 115 -12.33 14.91 -3.62
C LEU A 115 -12.57 16.34 -4.10
N GLN A 116 -13.25 16.48 -5.25
CA GLN A 116 -13.76 17.77 -5.70
C GLN A 116 -14.93 18.26 -4.83
N SER A 117 -15.72 17.32 -4.31
CA SER A 117 -16.89 17.57 -3.46
C SER A 117 -16.53 17.45 -1.97
N ARG A 118 -17.41 17.97 -1.11
CA ARG A 118 -17.25 17.81 0.35
C ARG A 118 -17.40 16.34 0.75
N ALA A 119 -16.50 15.86 1.60
CA ALA A 119 -16.56 14.53 2.21
C ALA A 119 -17.64 14.43 3.32
N GLN A 120 -18.36 15.52 3.60
CA GLN A 120 -19.37 15.60 4.65
C GLN A 120 -20.38 14.44 4.63
N PRO A 121 -20.92 13.99 3.47
CA PRO A 121 -21.84 12.84 3.44
C PRO A 121 -21.24 11.54 3.99
N VAL A 122 -19.92 11.35 3.87
CA VAL A 122 -19.23 10.18 4.45
C VAL A 122 -19.19 10.28 5.97
N ILE A 123 -18.90 11.48 6.49
CA ILE A 123 -18.84 11.74 7.93
C ILE A 123 -20.23 11.64 8.57
N ASP A 124 -21.23 12.26 7.94
CA ASP A 124 -22.63 12.21 8.40
C ASP A 124 -23.13 10.77 8.42
N ALA A 125 -22.89 9.99 7.35
CA ALA A 125 -23.25 8.58 7.32
C ALA A 125 -22.58 7.78 8.45
N ALA A 126 -21.31 8.07 8.77
CA ALA A 126 -20.59 7.41 9.86
C ALA A 126 -21.16 7.74 11.24
N LEU A 127 -21.56 9.00 11.46
CA LEU A 127 -22.12 9.47 12.73
C LEU A 127 -23.58 9.03 12.91
N GLU A 128 -24.43 9.21 11.90
CA GLU A 128 -25.86 8.86 11.95
C GLU A 128 -26.08 7.35 12.08
N ASN A 129 -25.18 6.55 11.50
CA ASN A 129 -25.25 5.09 11.56
C ASN A 129 -24.33 4.49 12.63
N SER A 130 -23.79 5.28 13.57
CA SER A 130 -22.81 4.80 14.55
C SER A 130 -23.31 3.63 15.41
N PHE A 131 -24.63 3.49 15.58
CA PHE A 131 -25.23 2.36 16.31
C PHE A 131 -25.62 1.18 15.42
N LYS A 132 -26.00 1.42 14.15
CA LYS A 132 -26.43 0.37 13.20
C LYS A 132 -25.24 -0.25 12.45
N ALA A 133 -24.25 0.57 12.14
CA ALA A 133 -23.05 0.25 11.38
C ALA A 133 -21.80 0.86 12.05
N PRO A 134 -21.49 0.49 13.32
CA PRO A 134 -20.40 1.09 14.09
C PRO A 134 -19.01 0.94 13.43
N TYR A 135 -18.84 -0.09 12.58
CA TYR A 135 -17.60 -0.33 11.85
C TYR A 135 -17.22 0.82 10.89
N LEU A 136 -18.19 1.61 10.39
CA LEU A 136 -17.89 2.71 9.49
C LEU A 136 -17.15 3.83 10.24
N LEU A 137 -17.62 4.21 11.43
CA LEU A 137 -16.98 5.24 12.22
C LEU A 137 -15.55 4.84 12.58
N ASP A 138 -15.34 3.58 12.99
CA ASP A 138 -13.99 3.06 13.26
C ASP A 138 -13.07 3.19 12.05
N GLN A 139 -13.57 2.90 10.84
CA GLN A 139 -12.77 2.99 9.63
C GLN A 139 -12.47 4.44 9.21
N VAL A 140 -13.40 5.38 9.44
CA VAL A 140 -13.14 6.83 9.24
C VAL A 140 -12.01 7.30 10.15
N LEU A 141 -12.04 6.90 11.41
CA LEU A 141 -10.99 7.24 12.38
C LEU A 141 -9.66 6.55 12.04
N ALA A 142 -9.71 5.28 11.61
CA ALA A 142 -8.53 4.52 11.20
C ALA A 142 -7.82 5.19 10.03
N LEU A 143 -8.56 5.60 8.99
CA LEU A 143 -8.00 6.26 7.82
C LEU A 143 -7.43 7.65 8.18
N SER A 144 -8.07 8.36 9.10
CA SER A 144 -7.60 9.66 9.59
C SER A 144 -6.28 9.53 10.35
N ALA A 145 -6.18 8.53 11.24
CA ALA A 145 -4.94 8.20 11.93
C ALA A 145 -3.84 7.78 10.93
N LEU A 146 -4.18 6.97 9.92
CA LEU A 146 -3.24 6.54 8.89
C LEU A 146 -2.68 7.73 8.11
N HIS A 147 -3.55 8.64 7.65
CA HIS A 147 -3.11 9.84 6.95
C HIS A 147 -2.24 10.72 7.85
N LEU A 148 -2.64 10.99 9.10
CA LEU A 148 -1.83 11.75 10.06
C LEU A 148 -0.44 11.14 10.28
N SER A 149 -0.31 9.82 10.21
CA SER A 149 0.99 9.15 10.31
C SER A 149 1.97 9.50 9.19
N THR A 150 1.46 9.94 8.03
CA THR A 150 2.27 10.44 6.91
C THR A 150 2.66 11.90 7.06
N GLN A 151 1.93 12.65 7.89
CA GLN A 151 2.12 14.10 8.09
C GLN A 151 3.03 14.41 9.28
N ASP A 152 2.98 13.59 10.33
CA ASP A 152 3.78 13.76 11.55
C ASP A 152 4.77 12.60 11.73
N VAL A 153 6.02 12.83 11.35
CA VAL A 153 7.11 11.84 11.44
C VAL A 153 7.38 11.41 12.89
N VAL A 154 7.16 12.29 13.87
CA VAL A 154 7.42 12.01 15.29
C VAL A 154 6.39 11.05 15.85
N GLN A 155 5.12 11.26 15.50
CA GLN A 155 4.00 10.43 15.98
C GLN A 155 3.58 9.32 15.01
N ALA A 156 4.24 9.21 13.86
CA ALA A 156 3.90 8.28 12.78
C ALA A 156 3.71 6.83 13.25
N SER A 157 4.57 6.32 14.13
CA SER A 157 4.45 4.95 14.65
C SER A 157 3.23 4.77 15.56
N SER A 158 2.90 5.78 16.37
CA SER A 158 1.74 5.77 17.25
C SER A 158 0.45 5.85 16.45
N PHE A 159 0.38 6.74 15.46
CA PHE A 159 -0.79 6.87 14.60
C PHE A 159 -1.03 5.64 13.73
N ARG A 160 0.03 5.01 13.17
CA ARG A 160 -0.11 3.73 12.46
C ARG A 160 -0.67 2.64 13.34
N ARG A 161 -0.16 2.49 14.57
CA ARG A 161 -0.70 1.51 15.52
C ARG A 161 -2.19 1.73 15.78
N GLN A 162 -2.61 2.98 16.02
CA GLN A 162 -4.02 3.31 16.25
C GLN A 162 -4.88 3.08 15.00
N ALA A 163 -4.35 3.36 13.80
CA ALA A 163 -5.02 3.03 12.55
C ALA A 163 -5.30 1.52 12.43
N THR A 164 -4.30 0.68 12.69
CA THR A 164 -4.43 -0.79 12.67
C THR A 164 -5.40 -1.30 13.74
N GLU A 165 -5.34 -0.78 14.97
CA GLU A 165 -6.26 -1.14 16.06
C GLU A 165 -7.72 -0.84 15.68
N LEU A 166 -7.99 0.37 15.16
CA LEU A 166 -9.31 0.81 14.73
C LEU A 166 -9.82 0.00 13.53
N GLN A 167 -8.98 -0.24 12.51
CA GLN A 167 -9.32 -1.06 11.34
C GLN A 167 -9.62 -2.51 11.76
N THR A 168 -8.84 -3.09 12.67
CA THR A 168 -9.07 -4.44 13.19
C THR A 168 -10.41 -4.52 13.92
N ARG A 169 -10.73 -3.52 14.75
CA ARG A 169 -12.03 -3.43 15.43
C ARG A 169 -13.17 -3.27 14.43
N ALA A 170 -13.01 -2.42 13.43
CA ALA A 170 -13.99 -2.21 12.36
C ALA A 170 -14.29 -3.51 11.61
N LEU A 171 -13.27 -4.25 11.20
CA LEU A 171 -13.39 -5.57 10.56
C LEU A 171 -14.09 -6.58 11.46
N GLY A 172 -13.77 -6.62 12.75
CA GLY A 172 -14.43 -7.49 13.72
C GLY A 172 -15.92 -7.19 13.88
N LEU A 173 -16.29 -5.91 13.89
CA LEU A 173 -17.69 -5.45 13.92
C LEU A 173 -18.42 -5.76 12.61
N PHE A 174 -17.78 -5.48 11.47
CA PHE A 174 -18.34 -5.77 10.15
C PHE A 174 -18.60 -7.26 9.95
N ASN A 175 -17.66 -8.13 10.34
CA ASN A 175 -17.80 -9.58 10.21
C ASN A 175 -18.99 -10.15 11.00
N LYS A 176 -19.42 -9.48 12.08
CA LYS A 176 -20.63 -9.85 12.84
C LYS A 176 -21.92 -9.37 12.17
N ALA A 177 -21.85 -8.33 11.34
CA ALA A 177 -23.01 -7.67 10.72
C ALA A 177 -23.21 -8.01 9.23
N LYS A 178 -22.18 -8.54 8.54
CA LYS A 178 -22.15 -8.71 7.08
C LYS A 178 -23.29 -9.55 6.49
N ASP A 179 -23.86 -10.47 7.27
CA ASP A 179 -24.96 -11.34 6.82
C ASP A 179 -26.35 -10.66 6.95
N GLN A 180 -26.43 -9.46 7.54
CA GLN A 180 -27.67 -8.77 7.87
C GLN A 180 -27.81 -7.40 7.19
N ILE A 181 -27.14 -7.19 6.06
CA ILE A 181 -27.21 -5.90 5.34
C ILE A 181 -28.60 -5.70 4.75
N SER A 182 -29.12 -4.50 5.00
CA SER A 182 -30.50 -4.07 4.74
C SER A 182 -30.54 -2.73 4.01
N GLU A 183 -31.76 -2.26 3.66
CA GLU A 183 -32.01 -0.93 3.11
C GLU A 183 -31.48 0.21 4.00
N ASP A 184 -31.32 -0.03 5.30
CA ASP A 184 -30.81 0.97 6.25
C ASP A 184 -29.28 0.98 6.34
N THR A 185 -28.60 -0.07 5.87
CA THR A 185 -27.17 -0.30 6.19
C THR A 185 -26.29 -0.51 4.96
N TYR A 186 -26.85 -0.57 3.75
CA TYR A 186 -26.05 -0.74 2.53
C TYR A 186 -25.12 0.45 2.25
N VAL A 187 -25.57 1.69 2.50
CA VAL A 187 -24.76 2.91 2.34
C VAL A 187 -23.54 2.89 3.27
N PRO A 188 -23.69 2.73 4.61
CA PRO A 188 -22.53 2.69 5.48
C PRO A 188 -21.64 1.47 5.24
N THR A 189 -22.19 0.33 4.80
CA THR A 189 -21.40 -0.82 4.39
C THR A 189 -20.52 -0.51 3.17
N PHE A 190 -21.08 0.14 2.16
CA PHE A 190 -20.36 0.49 0.94
C PHE A 190 -19.24 1.50 1.23
N LEU A 191 -19.51 2.51 2.06
CA LEU A 191 -18.51 3.47 2.51
C LEU A 191 -17.39 2.78 3.29
N PHE A 192 -17.75 1.87 4.20
CA PHE A 192 -16.78 1.08 4.94
C PHE A 192 -15.87 0.27 4.00
N ALA A 193 -16.47 -0.44 3.04
CA ALA A 193 -15.74 -1.23 2.04
C ALA A 193 -14.73 -0.36 1.26
N SER A 194 -15.19 0.81 0.83
CA SER A 194 -14.38 1.76 0.06
C SER A 194 -13.20 2.29 0.90
N LEU A 195 -13.47 2.79 2.11
CA LEU A 195 -12.43 3.32 3.01
C LEU A 195 -11.47 2.24 3.51
N LEU A 196 -11.95 1.01 3.69
CA LEU A 196 -11.10 -0.15 4.01
C LEU A 196 -10.19 -0.48 2.84
N GLY A 197 -10.70 -0.51 1.60
CA GLY A 197 -9.91 -0.71 0.41
C GLY A 197 -8.77 0.30 0.28
N LEU A 198 -9.03 1.58 0.55
CA LEU A 198 -8.00 2.62 0.53
C LEU A 198 -6.94 2.45 1.61
N HIS A 199 -7.36 2.09 2.82
CA HIS A 199 -6.45 1.82 3.93
C HIS A 199 -5.49 0.69 3.56
N VAL A 200 -6.03 -0.46 3.14
CA VAL A 200 -5.23 -1.65 2.82
C VAL A 200 -4.36 -1.40 1.59
N LEU A 201 -4.88 -0.69 0.57
CA LEU A 201 -4.08 -0.31 -0.60
C LEU A 201 -2.85 0.52 -0.19
N HIS A 202 -3.01 1.51 0.68
CA HIS A 202 -1.87 2.31 1.16
C HIS A 202 -0.84 1.43 1.89
N GLU A 203 -1.30 0.55 2.78
CA GLU A 203 -0.41 -0.38 3.50
C GLU A 203 0.35 -1.28 2.54
N THR A 204 -0.34 -1.93 1.61
CA THR A 204 0.28 -2.78 0.58
C THR A 204 1.28 -2.02 -0.29
N LEU A 205 0.97 -0.79 -0.68
CA LEU A 205 1.87 0.02 -1.52
C LEU A 205 3.08 0.57 -0.77
N CYS A 206 2.94 0.86 0.52
CA CYS A 206 4.01 1.44 1.34
C CYS A 206 4.89 0.39 2.03
N GLN A 207 4.39 -0.85 2.16
CA GLN A 207 5.17 -1.95 2.68
C GLN A 207 6.36 -2.22 1.75
N ARG A 208 7.55 -2.25 2.33
CA ARG A 208 8.76 -2.61 1.59
C ARG A 208 8.87 -4.13 1.56
N HIS A 209 8.67 -4.70 0.38
CA HIS A 209 8.89 -6.11 0.12
C HIS A 209 10.32 -6.33 -0.38
N ASP A 210 10.93 -7.45 0.00
CA ASP A 210 12.26 -7.81 -0.49
C ASP A 210 12.16 -8.46 -1.89
N THR A 211 11.02 -9.07 -2.19
CA THR A 211 10.77 -9.78 -3.45
C THR A 211 9.47 -9.35 -4.14
N LEU A 212 9.40 -9.54 -5.47
CA LEU A 212 8.16 -9.31 -6.22
C LEU A 212 7.05 -10.26 -5.77
N ALA A 213 7.40 -11.46 -5.34
CA ALA A 213 6.43 -12.46 -4.93
C ALA A 213 5.67 -12.07 -3.66
N GLU A 214 6.38 -11.55 -2.66
CA GLU A 214 5.77 -11.00 -1.44
C GLU A 214 4.81 -9.85 -1.77
N PHE A 215 5.22 -8.93 -2.64
CA PHE A 215 4.34 -7.82 -3.06
C PHE A 215 3.08 -8.36 -3.77
N VAL A 216 3.24 -9.31 -4.69
CA VAL A 216 2.13 -9.89 -5.44
C VAL A 216 1.15 -10.60 -4.50
N GLU A 217 1.65 -11.35 -3.52
CA GLU A 217 0.82 -12.03 -2.52
C GLU A 217 -0.04 -11.04 -1.72
N ASP A 218 0.58 -9.97 -1.21
CA ASP A 218 -0.13 -8.94 -0.44
C ASP A 218 -1.09 -8.12 -1.34
N PHE A 219 -0.71 -7.84 -2.59
CA PHE A 219 -1.56 -7.14 -3.55
C PHE A 219 -2.77 -7.96 -4.00
N VAL A 220 -2.60 -9.27 -4.24
CA VAL A 220 -3.71 -10.19 -4.54
C VAL A 220 -4.63 -10.34 -3.31
N SER A 221 -4.07 -10.40 -2.11
CA SER A 221 -4.84 -10.42 -0.86
C SER A 221 -5.68 -9.15 -0.70
N TYR A 222 -5.09 -7.98 -0.97
CA TYR A 222 -5.80 -6.71 -1.04
C TYR A 222 -6.95 -6.74 -2.06
N LEU A 223 -6.69 -7.22 -3.29
CA LEU A 223 -7.69 -7.32 -4.36
C LEU A 223 -8.90 -8.14 -3.91
N HIS A 224 -8.67 -9.31 -3.34
CA HIS A 224 -9.74 -10.19 -2.86
C HIS A 224 -10.52 -9.57 -1.69
N LEU A 225 -9.84 -8.95 -0.73
CA LEU A 225 -10.51 -8.29 0.40
C LEU A 225 -11.40 -7.14 -0.09
N HIS A 226 -10.86 -6.23 -0.90
CA HIS A 226 -11.59 -5.06 -1.35
C HIS A 226 -12.79 -5.45 -2.24
N ARG A 227 -12.60 -6.40 -3.16
CA ARG A 227 -13.69 -6.94 -4.00
C ARG A 227 -14.72 -7.70 -3.19
N GLY A 228 -14.29 -8.53 -2.25
CA GLY A 228 -15.16 -9.35 -1.41
C GLY A 228 -16.11 -8.50 -0.56
N VAL A 229 -15.59 -7.47 0.12
CA VAL A 229 -16.44 -6.58 0.93
C VAL A 229 -17.40 -5.77 0.04
N ARG A 230 -16.93 -5.30 -1.12
CA ARG A 230 -17.77 -4.54 -2.07
C ARG A 230 -18.88 -5.41 -2.69
N ALA A 231 -18.59 -6.67 -3.00
CA ALA A 231 -19.56 -7.60 -3.59
C ALA A 231 -20.82 -7.78 -2.73
N ILE A 232 -20.68 -7.65 -1.41
CA ILE A 232 -21.81 -7.75 -0.47
C ILE A 232 -22.84 -6.61 -0.70
N THR A 233 -22.39 -5.45 -1.18
CA THR A 233 -23.24 -4.31 -1.53
C THR A 233 -23.63 -4.25 -3.00
N ALA A 234 -23.21 -5.22 -3.84
CA ALA A 234 -23.41 -5.16 -5.29
C ALA A 234 -24.88 -5.07 -5.69
N LYS A 235 -25.78 -5.77 -4.99
CA LYS A 235 -27.23 -5.70 -5.27
C LYS A 235 -27.84 -4.30 -5.04
N TYR A 236 -27.18 -3.46 -4.25
CA TYR A 236 -27.60 -2.08 -3.96
C TYR A 236 -26.91 -1.05 -4.85
N TRP A 237 -26.11 -1.48 -5.83
CA TRP A 237 -25.31 -0.57 -6.66
C TRP A 237 -26.16 0.53 -7.31
N HIS A 238 -27.32 0.17 -7.87
CA HIS A 238 -28.24 1.13 -8.46
C HIS A 238 -28.72 2.17 -7.43
N ASN A 239 -29.07 1.75 -6.22
CA ASN A 239 -29.52 2.64 -5.15
C ASN A 239 -28.40 3.57 -4.70
N ILE A 240 -27.17 3.05 -4.53
CA ILE A 240 -25.98 3.84 -4.15
C ILE A 240 -25.73 4.94 -5.19
N LEU A 241 -25.84 4.63 -6.48
CA LEU A 241 -25.66 5.58 -7.59
C LEU A 241 -26.70 6.71 -7.63
N HIS A 242 -27.82 6.57 -6.92
CA HIS A 242 -28.90 7.55 -6.83
C HIS A 242 -29.06 8.11 -5.40
N SER A 243 -28.12 7.80 -4.50
CA SER A 243 -28.07 8.35 -3.15
C SER A 243 -27.29 9.67 -3.10
N ASP A 244 -27.24 10.30 -1.94
CA ASP A 244 -26.43 11.50 -1.67
C ASP A 244 -24.91 11.27 -1.84
N LEU A 245 -24.48 10.01 -2.03
CA LEU A 245 -23.10 9.68 -2.39
C LEU A 245 -22.79 9.87 -3.88
N GLN A 246 -23.78 10.12 -4.74
CA GLN A 246 -23.59 10.29 -6.18
C GLN A 246 -22.47 11.28 -6.57
N PRO A 247 -22.28 12.43 -5.88
CA PRO A 247 -21.16 13.35 -6.14
C PRO A 247 -19.77 12.79 -5.79
N LEU A 248 -19.71 11.74 -4.97
CA LEU A 248 -18.47 11.03 -4.61
C LEU A 248 -18.21 9.83 -5.54
N MET A 249 -19.22 9.42 -6.32
CA MET A 249 -19.16 8.25 -7.20
C MET A 249 -18.59 8.62 -8.57
N HIS A 250 -17.31 9.00 -8.63
CA HIS A 250 -16.59 9.15 -9.91
C HIS A 250 -16.56 7.84 -10.73
N THR A 251 -16.83 6.69 -10.08
CA THR A 251 -16.93 5.35 -10.71
C THR A 251 -18.11 5.22 -11.70
N LYS A 252 -19.11 6.11 -11.70
CA LYS A 252 -20.12 6.16 -12.78
C LYS A 252 -19.43 6.28 -14.15
N VAL A 253 -18.34 7.04 -14.20
CA VAL A 253 -17.52 7.22 -15.41
C VAL A 253 -16.67 5.99 -15.75
N VAL A 254 -16.22 5.23 -14.73
CA VAL A 254 -15.39 4.02 -14.92
C VAL A 254 -16.20 2.87 -15.52
N SER A 255 -17.44 2.67 -15.08
CA SER A 255 -18.26 1.52 -15.52
C SER A 255 -19.03 1.80 -16.80
N GLU A 256 -19.57 3.01 -16.99
CA GLU A 256 -20.40 3.35 -18.16
C GLU A 256 -19.56 3.68 -19.40
N LYS A 257 -18.29 4.12 -19.24
CA LYS A 257 -17.40 4.45 -20.37
C LYS A 257 -16.37 3.38 -20.73
N THR A 258 -16.32 2.24 -20.03
CA THR A 258 -15.47 1.11 -20.46
C THR A 258 -15.88 0.53 -21.82
N GLU A 259 -17.08 0.88 -22.31
CA GLU A 259 -17.58 0.51 -23.62
C GLU A 259 -17.11 1.45 -24.75
N GLU A 260 -16.53 2.61 -24.43
CA GLU A 260 -15.86 3.47 -25.41
C GLU A 260 -14.45 2.92 -25.66
N GLU A 261 -14.10 2.68 -26.93
CA GLU A 261 -12.78 2.18 -27.32
C GLU A 261 -11.68 3.10 -26.78
N ALA A 262 -10.81 2.56 -25.93
CA ALA A 262 -9.61 3.25 -25.48
C ALA A 262 -8.79 3.66 -26.71
N SER A 263 -8.58 4.96 -26.88
CA SER A 263 -8.08 5.56 -28.13
C SER A 263 -6.61 5.96 -28.04
N GLY A 264 -6.06 6.06 -26.83
CA GLY A 264 -4.66 6.37 -26.62
C GLY A 264 -3.71 5.23 -26.98
N GLU A 265 -2.46 5.60 -27.24
CA GLU A 265 -1.43 4.67 -27.73
C GLU A 265 -0.39 4.27 -26.66
N ASP A 266 -0.53 4.75 -25.41
CA ASP A 266 0.46 4.55 -24.36
C ASP A 266 0.75 3.07 -24.07
N THR A 267 -0.27 2.22 -24.16
CA THR A 267 -0.19 0.76 -23.94
C THR A 267 -0.01 -0.05 -25.24
N ARG A 268 0.01 0.61 -26.42
CA ARG A 268 0.01 -0.06 -27.74
C ARG A 268 1.14 -1.07 -27.88
N HIS A 269 2.35 -0.70 -27.47
CA HIS A 269 3.52 -1.55 -27.66
C HIS A 269 3.39 -2.88 -26.89
N LEU A 270 2.93 -2.85 -25.64
CA LEU A 270 2.70 -4.08 -24.87
C LEU A 270 1.55 -4.90 -25.48
N ARG A 271 0.48 -4.25 -25.91
CA ARG A 271 -0.65 -4.92 -26.57
C ARG A 271 -0.22 -5.70 -27.81
N GLU A 272 0.54 -5.07 -28.70
CA GLU A 272 1.06 -5.72 -29.92
C GLU A 272 2.03 -6.85 -29.58
N PHE A 273 2.87 -6.65 -28.56
CA PHE A 273 3.80 -7.67 -28.09
C PHE A 273 3.08 -8.92 -27.55
N LEU A 274 2.04 -8.74 -26.72
CA LEU A 274 1.24 -9.83 -26.17
C LEU A 274 0.46 -10.59 -27.25
N LYS A 275 -0.10 -9.86 -28.24
CA LYS A 275 -0.82 -10.47 -29.38
C LYS A 275 0.08 -11.26 -30.32
N SER A 276 1.35 -10.86 -30.47
CA SER A 276 2.30 -11.51 -31.38
C SER A 276 3.09 -12.66 -30.77
N SER A 277 3.35 -12.61 -29.46
CA SER A 277 4.21 -13.58 -28.77
C SER A 277 3.48 -14.81 -28.24
N SER A 278 2.15 -14.79 -28.19
CA SER A 278 1.34 -15.78 -27.48
C SER A 278 0.43 -16.56 -28.42
N THR A 279 0.39 -17.88 -28.31
CA THR A 279 -0.76 -18.67 -28.76
C THR A 279 -1.95 -18.25 -27.90
N SER A 280 -3.05 -17.75 -28.49
CA SER A 280 -4.19 -17.18 -27.73
C SER A 280 -4.55 -18.03 -26.51
N SER A 281 -4.25 -17.52 -25.33
CA SER A 281 -4.52 -18.16 -24.05
C SER A 281 -5.42 -17.26 -23.22
N THR A 282 -6.26 -17.86 -22.38
CA THR A 282 -7.16 -17.12 -21.47
C THR A 282 -6.39 -16.11 -20.61
N SER A 283 -5.18 -16.46 -20.17
CA SER A 283 -4.30 -15.55 -19.41
C SER A 283 -3.84 -14.33 -20.23
N THR A 284 -3.53 -14.51 -21.53
CA THR A 284 -3.15 -13.40 -22.41
C THR A 284 -4.33 -12.46 -22.65
N GLU A 285 -5.52 -13.02 -22.88
CA GLU A 285 -6.76 -12.25 -23.06
C GLU A 285 -7.11 -11.44 -21.80
N ALA A 286 -6.96 -12.05 -20.62
CA ALA A 286 -7.15 -11.36 -19.35
C ALA A 286 -6.13 -10.23 -19.14
N CYS A 287 -4.85 -10.43 -19.50
CA CYS A 287 -3.82 -9.39 -19.46
C CYS A 287 -4.14 -8.23 -20.42
N LEU A 288 -4.65 -8.53 -21.62
CA LEU A 288 -5.08 -7.50 -22.57
C LEU A 288 -6.24 -6.67 -22.01
N SER A 289 -7.26 -7.31 -21.41
CA SER A 289 -8.37 -6.60 -20.78
C SER A 289 -7.93 -5.76 -19.58
N ALA A 290 -7.00 -6.26 -18.76
CA ALA A 290 -6.42 -5.48 -17.67
C ALA A 290 -5.63 -4.26 -18.20
N LEU A 291 -4.90 -4.43 -19.31
CA LEU A 291 -4.17 -3.37 -20.00
C LEU A 291 -5.10 -2.32 -20.64
N ASP A 292 -6.23 -2.73 -21.23
CA ASP A 292 -7.27 -1.83 -21.73
C ASP A 292 -7.75 -0.86 -20.64
N ARG A 293 -7.95 -1.39 -19.43
CA ARG A 293 -8.36 -0.59 -18.28
C ARG A 293 -7.28 0.40 -17.85
N ILE A 294 -5.99 0.08 -18.04
CA ILE A 294 -4.91 1.05 -17.82
C ILE A 294 -4.94 2.15 -18.89
N GLN A 295 -5.14 1.79 -20.16
CA GLN A 295 -5.26 2.78 -21.23
C GLN A 295 -6.43 3.73 -20.97
N TRP A 296 -7.55 3.21 -20.51
CA TRP A 296 -8.71 4.03 -20.12
C TRP A 296 -8.37 5.02 -19.00
N VAL A 297 -7.64 4.60 -17.95
CA VAL A 297 -7.16 5.50 -16.87
C VAL A 297 -6.28 6.62 -17.43
N LEU A 298 -5.42 6.30 -18.40
CA LEU A 298 -4.55 7.27 -19.06
C LEU A 298 -5.34 8.26 -19.92
N ASP A 299 -6.31 7.77 -20.68
CA ASP A 299 -7.12 8.58 -21.60
C ASP A 299 -8.02 9.54 -20.83
N ILE A 300 -8.72 9.07 -19.80
CA ILE A 300 -9.61 9.93 -19.01
C ILE A 300 -8.85 11.05 -18.29
N THR A 301 -7.64 10.76 -17.82
CA THR A 301 -6.77 11.76 -17.17
C THR A 301 -6.32 12.83 -18.17
N LYS A 302 -6.08 12.45 -19.44
CA LYS A 302 -5.73 13.40 -20.51
C LYS A 302 -6.92 14.23 -20.99
N GLN A 303 -8.13 13.67 -20.99
CA GLN A 303 -9.36 14.34 -21.41
C GLN A 303 -9.84 15.38 -20.40
N GLU A 304 -9.55 15.18 -19.11
CA GLU A 304 -10.00 16.05 -18.01
C GLU A 304 -8.82 16.71 -17.26
N PRO A 305 -7.92 17.46 -17.92
CA PRO A 305 -6.67 17.94 -17.30
C PRO A 305 -6.90 18.96 -16.18
N SER A 306 -8.08 19.59 -16.13
CA SER A 306 -8.47 20.53 -15.07
C SER A 306 -8.96 19.83 -13.79
N ARG A 307 -9.19 18.52 -13.83
CA ARG A 307 -9.77 17.73 -12.75
C ARG A 307 -8.71 16.86 -12.08
N SER A 308 -8.06 17.40 -11.05
CA SER A 308 -7.02 16.71 -10.29
C SER A 308 -7.52 15.47 -9.55
N ASP A 309 -8.83 15.36 -9.29
CA ASP A 309 -9.48 14.23 -8.63
C ASP A 309 -9.58 12.99 -9.52
N VAL A 310 -9.79 13.16 -10.83
CA VAL A 310 -10.14 12.07 -11.76
C VAL A 310 -9.05 11.01 -11.83
N GLY A 311 -7.80 11.43 -11.97
CA GLY A 311 -6.65 10.52 -12.12
C GLY A 311 -6.49 9.56 -10.94
N PRO A 312 -6.27 10.05 -9.70
CA PRO A 312 -6.16 9.19 -8.52
C PRO A 312 -7.35 8.25 -8.34
N HIS A 313 -8.58 8.72 -8.55
CA HIS A 313 -9.77 7.89 -8.42
C HIS A 313 -9.86 6.79 -9.49
N ALA A 314 -9.45 7.09 -10.73
CA ALA A 314 -9.37 6.10 -11.80
C ALA A 314 -8.32 5.03 -11.50
N VAL A 315 -7.15 5.41 -10.97
CA VAL A 315 -6.12 4.47 -10.53
C VAL A 315 -6.62 3.57 -9.40
N MET A 316 -7.30 4.13 -8.38
CA MET A 316 -7.88 3.35 -7.27
C MET A 316 -9.00 2.40 -7.72
N ALA A 317 -9.71 2.75 -8.79
CA ALA A 317 -10.77 1.91 -9.35
C ALA A 317 -10.25 0.72 -10.16
N TRP A 318 -9.06 0.83 -10.78
CA TRP A 318 -8.49 -0.24 -11.62
C TRP A 318 -8.46 -1.63 -10.93
N PRO A 319 -7.94 -1.75 -9.68
CA PRO A 319 -8.01 -3.00 -8.91
C PRO A 319 -9.40 -3.64 -8.79
N LEU A 320 -10.48 -2.84 -8.90
CA LEU A 320 -11.85 -3.30 -8.74
C LEU A 320 -12.50 -3.78 -10.04
N VAL A 321 -11.92 -3.45 -11.19
CA VAL A 321 -12.56 -3.69 -12.48
C VAL A 321 -11.80 -4.69 -13.36
N ILE A 322 -10.54 -5.02 -13.05
CA ILE A 322 -9.77 -6.05 -13.79
C ILE A 322 -10.42 -7.45 -13.73
N PRO A 323 -10.22 -8.32 -14.74
CA PRO A 323 -10.74 -9.70 -14.72
C PRO A 323 -10.15 -10.54 -13.59
N ASP A 324 -10.90 -11.52 -13.09
CA ASP A 324 -10.40 -12.45 -12.06
C ASP A 324 -9.29 -13.36 -12.61
N GLU A 325 -9.37 -13.72 -13.90
CA GLU A 325 -8.34 -14.51 -14.60
C GLU A 325 -7.00 -13.76 -14.69
N TYR A 326 -7.02 -12.43 -14.68
CA TYR A 326 -5.80 -11.63 -14.58
C TYR A 326 -5.21 -11.70 -13.16
N ILE A 327 -6.05 -11.71 -12.13
CA ILE A 327 -5.61 -11.86 -10.74
C ILE A 327 -4.98 -13.24 -10.53
N GLU A 328 -5.59 -14.29 -11.08
CA GLU A 328 -5.03 -15.65 -11.07
C GLU A 328 -3.67 -15.69 -11.78
N ALA A 329 -3.59 -15.14 -13.00
CA ALA A 329 -2.33 -15.06 -13.74
C ALA A 329 -1.25 -14.27 -12.99
N LEU A 330 -1.65 -13.22 -12.25
CA LEU A 330 -0.76 -12.43 -11.43
C LEU A 330 -0.24 -13.24 -10.25
N TYR A 331 -1.12 -13.94 -9.53
CA TYR A 331 -0.79 -14.84 -8.43
C TYR A 331 0.12 -16.00 -8.86
N GLU A 332 -0.07 -16.51 -10.08
CA GLU A 332 0.81 -17.51 -10.70
C GLU A 332 2.13 -16.93 -11.22
N HIS A 333 2.37 -15.62 -11.07
CA HIS A 333 3.58 -14.92 -11.51
C HIS A 333 3.83 -15.05 -13.02
N ARG A 334 2.75 -15.08 -13.82
CA ARG A 334 2.86 -15.08 -15.29
C ARG A 334 3.58 -13.81 -15.74
N PRO A 335 4.66 -13.90 -16.54
CA PRO A 335 5.47 -12.73 -16.91
C PRO A 335 4.65 -11.63 -17.60
N GLU A 336 3.74 -11.99 -18.50
CA GLU A 336 2.75 -11.09 -19.11
C GLU A 336 1.94 -10.29 -18.08
N ALA A 337 1.44 -10.96 -17.03
CA ALA A 337 0.67 -10.31 -15.97
C ALA A 337 1.51 -9.36 -15.11
N LEU A 338 2.75 -9.77 -14.81
CA LEU A 338 3.72 -8.93 -14.09
C LEU A 338 4.11 -7.68 -14.89
N VAL A 339 4.25 -7.79 -16.22
CA VAL A 339 4.52 -6.62 -17.06
C VAL A 339 3.34 -5.66 -17.10
N VAL A 340 2.09 -6.15 -17.15
CA VAL A 340 0.90 -5.29 -16.97
C VAL A 340 0.89 -4.62 -15.59
N LEU A 341 1.34 -5.32 -14.53
CA LEU A 341 1.49 -4.72 -13.19
C LEU A 341 2.50 -3.56 -13.18
N ALA A 342 3.57 -3.60 -13.99
CA ALA A 342 4.47 -2.46 -14.14
C ALA A 342 3.79 -1.24 -14.79
N PHE A 343 2.84 -1.45 -15.71
CA PHE A 343 2.02 -0.36 -16.24
C PHE A 343 1.08 0.23 -15.18
N TYR A 344 0.56 -0.60 -14.26
CA TYR A 344 -0.16 -0.11 -13.07
C TYR A 344 0.78 0.73 -12.17
N GLY A 345 2.01 0.27 -11.97
CA GLY A 345 3.06 1.04 -11.30
C GLY A 345 3.34 2.41 -11.94
N ALA A 346 3.29 2.49 -13.28
CA ALA A 346 3.48 3.76 -13.99
C ALA A 346 2.35 4.76 -13.73
N ILE A 347 1.09 4.32 -13.75
CA ILE A 347 -0.04 5.22 -13.44
C ILE A 347 -0.07 5.60 -11.96
N LEU A 348 0.36 4.72 -11.05
CA LEU A 348 0.61 5.10 -9.64
C LEU A 348 1.68 6.20 -9.55
N HIS A 349 2.80 6.04 -10.26
CA HIS A 349 3.92 7.00 -10.23
C HIS A 349 3.52 8.38 -10.78
N ARG A 350 2.70 8.43 -11.81
CA ARG A 350 2.16 9.69 -12.37
C ARG A 350 1.29 10.45 -11.39
N HIS A 351 0.62 9.75 -10.47
CA HIS A 351 -0.25 10.32 -9.45
C HIS A 351 0.35 10.27 -8.04
N ARG A 352 1.68 10.11 -7.91
CA ARG A 352 2.40 9.92 -6.63
C ARG A 352 2.21 11.01 -5.57
N GLU A 353 1.78 12.20 -5.97
CA GLU A 353 1.44 13.29 -5.04
C GLU A 353 0.22 12.94 -4.18
N PHE A 354 -0.61 11.98 -4.62
CA PHE A 354 -1.64 11.41 -3.79
C PHE A 354 -1.02 10.47 -2.74
N TRP A 355 -1.26 10.78 -1.46
CA TRP A 355 -0.55 10.18 -0.31
C TRP A 355 -0.64 8.65 -0.24
N ILE A 356 -1.71 8.05 -0.79
CA ILE A 356 -1.86 6.58 -0.83
C ILE A 356 -0.77 5.96 -1.71
N PHE A 357 -0.41 6.59 -2.82
CA PHE A 357 0.50 6.04 -3.81
C PHE A 357 1.95 6.33 -3.45
N GLY A 358 2.30 7.60 -3.18
CA GLY A 358 3.67 8.01 -2.93
C GLY A 358 4.66 7.42 -3.94
N HIS A 359 5.81 6.94 -3.46
CA HIS A 359 6.87 6.41 -4.32
C HIS A 359 6.65 4.97 -4.82
N SER A 360 5.55 4.32 -4.44
CA SER A 360 5.29 2.89 -4.69
C SER A 360 5.35 2.52 -6.17
N GLY A 361 4.85 3.39 -7.06
CA GLY A 361 4.84 3.12 -8.49
C GLY A 361 6.23 2.89 -9.08
N SER A 362 7.21 3.74 -8.70
CA SER A 362 8.60 3.59 -9.15
C SER A 362 9.26 2.31 -8.62
N PHE A 363 9.02 2.02 -7.34
CA PHE A 363 9.49 0.80 -6.70
C PHE A 363 8.95 -0.45 -7.42
N LEU A 364 7.64 -0.47 -7.70
CA LEU A 364 6.97 -1.58 -8.37
C LEU A 364 7.51 -1.81 -9.78
N ILE A 365 7.71 -0.75 -10.57
CA ILE A 365 8.29 -0.86 -11.92
C ILE A 365 9.68 -1.50 -11.85
N TYR A 366 10.55 -1.05 -10.94
CA TYR A 366 11.88 -1.64 -10.80
C TYR A 366 11.84 -3.08 -10.30
N LEU A 367 10.91 -3.41 -9.40
CA LEU A 367 10.76 -4.76 -8.86
C LEU A 367 10.35 -5.75 -9.96
N VAL A 368 9.39 -5.37 -10.81
CA VAL A 368 9.00 -6.14 -12.00
C VAL A 368 10.15 -6.26 -12.98
N ALA A 369 10.79 -5.14 -13.36
CA ALA A 369 11.85 -5.11 -14.38
C ALA A 369 13.06 -5.98 -14.01
N ARG A 370 13.36 -6.12 -12.72
CA ARG A 370 14.42 -7.00 -12.21
C ARG A 370 14.05 -8.49 -12.24
N THR A 371 12.76 -8.81 -12.35
CA THR A 371 12.24 -10.18 -12.20
C THR A 371 11.94 -10.85 -13.54
N VAL A 372 11.27 -10.16 -14.46
CA VAL A 372 10.74 -10.78 -15.70
C VAL A 372 11.81 -11.15 -16.74
N GLY A 373 13.07 -10.72 -16.56
CA GLY A 373 14.20 -11.08 -17.43
C GLY A 373 14.30 -10.22 -18.70
N SER A 374 15.38 -10.42 -19.48
CA SER A 374 15.74 -9.55 -20.61
C SER A 374 14.75 -9.57 -21.78
N PHE A 375 14.02 -10.67 -21.97
CA PHE A 375 13.01 -10.81 -23.02
C PHE A 375 11.93 -9.71 -22.97
N TRP A 376 11.57 -9.26 -21.77
CA TRP A 376 10.52 -8.27 -21.55
C TRP A 376 11.01 -6.81 -21.52
N GLN A 377 12.31 -6.56 -21.71
CA GLN A 377 12.87 -5.20 -21.65
C GLN A 377 12.19 -4.24 -22.63
N TYR A 378 11.90 -4.71 -23.84
CA TYR A 378 11.20 -3.91 -24.84
C TYR A 378 9.77 -3.56 -24.40
N ALA A 379 9.06 -4.54 -23.84
CA ALA A 379 7.69 -4.35 -23.35
C ALA A 379 7.62 -3.42 -22.13
N LEU A 380 8.68 -3.35 -21.33
CA LEU A 380 8.81 -2.48 -20.15
C LEU A 380 9.32 -1.06 -20.46
N ALA A 381 9.61 -0.74 -21.73
CA ALA A 381 10.20 0.53 -22.10
C ALA A 381 9.34 1.73 -21.65
N TRP A 382 8.02 1.68 -21.88
CA TRP A 382 7.13 2.78 -21.53
C TRP A 382 7.00 3.00 -20.00
N PRO A 383 6.75 1.96 -19.17
CA PRO A 383 6.77 2.14 -17.72
C PRO A 383 8.09 2.73 -17.20
N LEU A 384 9.24 2.27 -17.72
CA LEU A 384 10.55 2.78 -17.31
C LEU A 384 10.78 4.24 -17.75
N GLN A 385 10.33 4.63 -18.94
CA GLN A 385 10.39 6.02 -19.43
C GLN A 385 9.51 6.94 -18.58
N SER A 386 8.34 6.45 -18.13
CA SER A 386 7.41 7.23 -17.32
C SER A 386 7.98 7.69 -15.96
N LEU A 387 9.11 7.11 -15.52
CA LEU A 387 9.85 7.54 -14.33
C LEU A 387 10.68 8.81 -14.55
N GLY A 388 11.01 9.13 -15.80
CA GLY A 388 11.82 10.31 -16.18
C GLY A 388 11.00 11.49 -16.71
N ASP A 389 9.73 11.29 -17.06
CA ASP A 389 8.85 12.30 -17.66
C ASP A 389 8.11 13.16 -16.61
N VAL A 390 8.84 13.73 -15.65
CA VAL A 390 8.28 14.70 -14.68
C VAL A 390 9.05 16.03 -14.73
#